data_AF-A0A924UMK7-F1
#
_entry.id   AF-A0A924UMK7-F1
#
_cell.length_a   1.000
_cell.length_b   1.000
_cell.length_c   1.000
_cell.angle_alpha   90.00
_cell.angle_beta   90.00
_cell.angle_gamma   90.00
#
_symmetry.space_group_name_H-M   'P 1'
#
loop_
_entity.id
_entity.type
_entity.pdbx_description
1 polymer ?
#
loop_
_entity_poly.entity_id
_entity_poly.type
_entity_poly.pdbx_seq_one_letter_code
_entity_poly.pdbx_strand_id
1 'polypeptide(L)' 'MTIQSLRKLYTANHDNEVVIFATNLKSFVETLKSIEANAGNYSHYDRRFKKNSIVMFTGASGKEYKLQQVFSI' A
#
# COMPACT_ATOMS: atom_id res chain seq x y z
N MET A 1 -19.13 0.32 -19.06
CA MET A 1 -18.18 -0.38 -18.17
C MET A 1 -18.64 -0.10 -16.75
N THR A 2 -19.47 -0.97 -16.17
CA THR A 2 -20.00 -0.78 -14.81
C THR A 2 -18.86 -0.94 -13.82
N ILE A 3 -18.69 0.06 -12.94
CA ILE A 3 -17.76 0.07 -11.80
C ILE A 3 -18.19 -1.07 -10.85
N GLN A 4 -17.85 -2.31 -11.19
CA GLN A 4 -18.11 -3.47 -10.37
C GLN A 4 -17.10 -3.44 -9.22
N SER A 5 -17.52 -2.78 -8.13
CA SER A 5 -16.98 -2.86 -6.77
C SER A 5 -15.46 -3.06 -6.68
N LEU A 6 -14.68 -1.98 -6.78
CA LEU A 6 -13.32 -1.98 -6.26
C LEU A 6 -13.38 -2.20 -4.75
N ARG A 7 -13.38 -3.46 -4.31
CA ARG A 7 -13.61 -3.80 -2.89
C ARG A 7 -12.53 -3.23 -1.97
N LYS A 8 -11.29 -3.11 -2.46
CA LYS A 8 -10.14 -2.60 -1.71
C LYS A 8 -9.14 -1.93 -2.67
N LEU A 9 -8.67 -0.75 -2.31
CA LEU A 9 -7.60 -0.02 -2.96
C LEU A 9 -6.46 0.17 -1.94
N TYR A 10 -5.25 -0.17 -2.33
CA TYR A 10 -4.04 0.03 -1.56
C TYR A 10 -3.26 1.18 -2.17
N THR A 11 -2.83 2.14 -1.37
CA THR A 11 -2.01 3.27 -1.84
C THR A 11 -0.76 3.42 -1.01
N ALA A 12 0.31 3.91 -1.62
CA ALA A 12 1.46 4.45 -0.92
C ALA A 12 1.53 5.94 -1.26
N ASN A 13 1.48 6.77 -0.23
CA ASN A 13 1.52 8.22 -0.41
C ASN A 13 2.85 8.75 0.11
N HIS A 14 3.52 9.57 -0.70
CA HIS A 14 4.76 10.27 -0.36
C HIS A 14 4.56 11.74 -0.71
N ASP A 15 4.92 12.66 0.18
CA ASP A 15 4.74 14.12 -0.01
C ASP A 15 3.32 14.53 -0.46
N ASN A 16 2.30 13.88 0.11
CA ASN A 16 0.87 14.04 -0.22
C ASN A 16 0.48 13.60 -1.64
N GLU A 17 1.35 12.94 -2.38
CA GLU A 17 1.09 12.36 -3.69
C GLU A 17 0.98 10.84 -3.63
N VAL A 18 0.08 10.26 -4.41
CA VAL A 18 -0.04 8.80 -4.55
C VAL A 18 1.02 8.31 -5.53
N VAL A 19 2.03 7.60 -5.03
CA VAL A 19 3.15 7.09 -5.84
C VAL A 19 2.98 5.62 -6.21
N ILE A 20 2.18 4.86 -5.45
CA ILE A 20 1.78 3.50 -5.78
C ILE A 20 0.28 3.37 -5.52
N PHE A 21 -0.44 2.72 -6.43
CA PHE A 21 -1.79 2.24 -6.18
C PHE A 21 -1.97 0.82 -6.73
N ALA A 22 -2.72 -0.02 -6.02
CA ALA A 22 -3.10 -1.34 -6.50
C ALA A 22 -4.40 -1.82 -5.84
N THR A 23 -5.14 -2.69 -6.52
CA THR A 23 -6.40 -3.26 -6.01
C THR A 23 -6.19 -4.59 -5.30
N ASN A 24 -4.95 -5.10 -5.34
CA ASN A 24 -4.51 -6.35 -4.74
C ASN A 24 -3.31 -6.08 -3.83
N LEU A 25 -3.36 -6.57 -2.58
CA LEU A 25 -2.29 -6.37 -1.60
C LEU A 25 -0.96 -7.01 -2.04
N LYS A 26 -0.99 -8.17 -2.70
CA LYS A 26 0.23 -8.83 -3.17
C LYS A 26 0.93 -7.97 -4.22
N SER A 27 0.19 -7.51 -5.23
CA SER A 27 0.72 -6.60 -6.25
C SER A 27 1.23 -5.29 -5.65
N PHE A 28 0.50 -4.71 -4.69
CA PHE A 28 0.94 -3.53 -3.96
C PHE A 28 2.31 -3.73 -3.30
N VAL A 29 2.48 -4.83 -2.58
CA VAL A 29 3.73 -5.15 -1.86
C VAL A 29 4.87 -5.45 -2.82
N GLU A 30 4.61 -6.13 -3.93
CA GLU A 30 5.62 -6.38 -4.98
C GLU A 30 6.11 -5.07 -5.58
N THR A 31 5.20 -4.14 -5.92
CA THR A 31 5.58 -2.81 -6.40
C THR A 31 6.34 -2.02 -5.33
N LEU A 32 5.86 -1.99 -4.09
CA LEU A 32 6.55 -1.31 -2.99
C LEU A 32 7.97 -1.86 -2.79
N LYS A 33 8.16 -3.18 -2.90
CA LYS A 33 9.47 -3.80 -2.77
C LYS A 33 10.40 -3.53 -3.96
N SER A 34 9.84 -3.30 -5.15
CA SER A 34 10.62 -2.92 -6.33
C SER A 34 11.22 -1.51 -6.23
N ILE A 35 10.55 -0.59 -5.52
CA ILE A 35 11.05 0.76 -5.28
C ILE A 35 11.82 0.90 -3.97
N GLU A 36 11.46 0.12 -2.95
CA GLU A 36 12.04 0.16 -1.61
C GLU A 36 12.39 -1.27 -1.16
N ALA A 37 13.64 -1.67 -1.35
CA ALA A 37 14.07 -3.06 -1.14
C ALA A 37 13.90 -3.58 0.30
N ASN A 38 13.81 -2.67 1.28
CA ASN A 38 13.55 -2.99 2.70
C ASN A 38 12.06 -3.20 3.01
N ALA A 39 11.16 -3.08 2.03
CA ALA A 39 9.74 -3.33 2.23
C ALA A 39 9.49 -4.78 2.72
N GLY A 40 8.54 -4.90 3.64
CA GLY A 40 8.12 -6.20 4.15
C GLY A 40 7.49 -7.09 3.07
N ASN A 41 7.26 -8.36 3.41
CA ASN A 41 6.53 -9.27 2.52
C ASN A 41 5.01 -9.13 2.67
N TYR A 42 4.27 -9.85 1.82
CA TYR A 42 2.80 -9.88 1.86
C TYR A 42 2.24 -10.14 3.27
N SER A 43 2.75 -11.16 3.95
CA SER A 43 2.27 -11.56 5.29
C SER A 43 2.49 -10.46 6.34
N HIS A 44 3.57 -9.70 6.23
CA HIS A 44 3.83 -8.56 7.11
C HIS A 44 2.76 -7.48 6.94
N TYR A 45 2.47 -7.07 5.71
CA TYR A 45 1.50 -6.01 5.45
C TYR A 45 0.05 -6.47 5.64
N ASP A 46 -0.29 -7.73 5.34
CA ASP A 46 -1.62 -8.30 5.63
C ASP A 46 -1.95 -8.21 7.13
N ARG A 47 -1.00 -8.58 8.00
CA ARG A 47 -1.16 -8.46 9.46
C ARG A 47 -1.30 -7.02 9.92
N ARG A 48 -0.57 -6.09 9.31
CA ARG A 48 -0.62 -4.65 9.67
C ARG A 48 -1.94 -4.02 9.24
N PHE A 49 -2.40 -4.27 8.02
CA PHE A 49 -3.65 -3.72 7.51
C PHE A 49 -4.91 -4.29 8.17
N LYS A 50 -4.82 -5.49 8.75
CA LYS A 50 -5.88 -6.03 9.64
C LYS A 50 -6.05 -5.23 10.93
N LYS A 51 -5.03 -4.50 11.37
CA LYS A 51 -5.03 -3.73 12.62
C LYS A 51 -5.19 -2.23 12.39
N ASN A 52 -4.63 -1.71 11.31
CA ASN A 52 -4.60 -0.28 11.01
C ASN A 52 -4.92 -0.04 9.54
N SER A 53 -5.82 0.90 9.25
CA SER A 53 -6.10 1.32 7.87
C SER A 53 -4.97 2.13 7.23
N ILE A 54 -4.10 2.72 8.08
CA ILE A 54 -2.92 3.49 7.68
C ILE A 54 -1.69 2.89 8.36
N VAL A 55 -0.63 2.66 7.59
CA VAL A 55 0.64 2.11 8.05
C VAL A 55 1.75 3.04 7.62
N MET A 56 2.50 3.57 8.60
CA MET A 56 3.73 4.33 8.33
C MET A 56 4.86 3.37 7.95
N PHE A 57 5.60 3.72 6.91
CA PHE A 57 6.74 2.95 6.41
C PHE A 57 7.85 3.90 5.97
N THR A 58 9.07 3.63 6.42
CA THR A 58 10.28 4.33 5.97
C THR A 58 11.04 3.42 5.00
N GLY A 59 11.19 3.88 3.76
CA GLY A 59 11.91 3.19 2.71
C GLY A 59 13.42 3.11 2.96
N ALA A 60 14.10 2.27 2.21
CA ALA A 60 15.56 2.18 2.20
C ALA A 60 16.19 3.46 1.67
N SER A 61 15.46 4.20 0.83
CA SER A 61 15.82 5.54 0.35
C SER A 61 15.75 6.63 1.43
N GLY A 62 15.24 6.31 2.63
CA GLY A 62 14.96 7.30 3.68
C GLY A 62 13.63 8.03 3.52
N LYS A 63 12.89 7.80 2.43
CA LYS A 63 11.56 8.38 2.21
C LYS A 63 10.52 7.80 3.16
N GLU A 64 9.64 8.66 3.65
CA GLU A 64 8.49 8.26 4.44
C GLU A 64 7.26 8.08 3.55
N TYR A 65 6.59 6.95 3.73
CA TYR A 65 5.38 6.58 3.03
C TYR A 65 4.23 6.37 4.02
N LYS A 66 3.07 6.94 3.68
CA LYS A 66 1.78 6.60 4.29
C LYS A 66 1.12 5.53 3.43
N LEU A 67 1.19 4.28 3.87
CA LEU A 67 0.51 3.17 3.19
C LEU A 67 -0.93 3.12 3.66
N GLN A 68 -1.90 3.08 2.76
CA GLN A 68 -3.32 3.12 3.11
C GLN A 68 -4.06 1.96 2.46
N GLN A 69 -5.06 1.44 3.18
CA GLN A 69 -6.10 0.59 2.63
C GLN A 69 -7.41 1.38 2.61
N VAL A 70 -7.89 1.69 1.42
CA VAL A 70 -9.13 2.42 1.15
C VAL A 70 -10.19 1.44 0.65
N PHE A 71 -11.40 1.56 1.15
CA PHE A 71 -12.55 0.79 0.67
C PHE A 71 -13.41 1.69 -0.21
N SER A 72 -13.88 1.19 -1.34
CA SER A 72 -14.99 1.84 -2.04
C SER A 72 -16.23 1.62 -1.18
N ILE A 73 -16.80 2.72 -0.68
CA ILE A 73 -18.14 2.74 -0.06
C ILE A 73 -19.18 2.64 -1.19
#